data_AF-A0A1I3Q071-F1
#
_entry.id   AF-A0A1I3Q071-F1
#
_cell.length_a   1.000
_cell.length_b   1.000
_cell.length_c   1.000
_cell.angle_alpha   90.00
_cell.angle_beta   90.00
_cell.angle_gamma   90.00
#
_symmetry.space_group_name_H-M   'P 1'
#
loop_
_entity.id
_entity.type
_entity.pdbx_description
1 polymer ?
#
loop_
_entity_poly.entity_id
_entity_poly.type
_entity_poly.pdbx_seq_one_letter_code
_entity_poly.pdbx_strand_id
1 'polypeptide(L)' 'MHAPGHRRKTLAHPDLGRVRVNCDVLAVPEDDQQIVFVTADPGTPSARALRHLARVSPARERETPERAPQ' A
#
# COMPACT_ATOMS: atom_id res chain seq x y z
N MET A 1 -6.09 14.18 4.40
CA MET A 1 -4.74 13.68 4.74
C MET A 1 -4.86 12.61 5.81
N HIS A 2 -4.18 11.46 5.68
CA HIS A 2 -4.17 10.47 6.77
C HIS A 2 -3.13 10.91 7.79
N ALA A 3 -3.46 10.89 9.08
CA ALA A 3 -2.46 11.16 10.11
C ALA A 3 -1.33 10.11 10.03
N PRO A 4 -0.06 10.51 10.19
CA PRO A 4 1.05 9.57 10.29
C PRO A 4 0.82 8.50 11.35
N GLY A 5 1.40 7.32 11.13
CA GLY A 5 1.38 6.22 12.09
C GLY A 5 0.84 4.90 11.54
N HIS A 6 0.77 3.91 12.44
CA HIS A 6 0.39 2.53 12.14
C HIS A 6 -1.12 2.33 12.30
N ARG A 7 -1.77 1.75 11.29
CA ARG A 7 -3.19 1.38 11.33
C ARG A 7 -3.40 0.01 10.73
N ARG A 8 -4.36 -0.72 11.29
CA ARG A 8 -4.81 -1.99 10.76
C ARG A 8 -6.14 -1.88 10.06
N LYS A 9 -6.27 -2.45 8.86
CA LYS A 9 -7.49 -2.42 8.06
C LYS A 9 -7.85 -3.81 7.57
N THR A 10 -9.15 -4.08 7.49
CA THR A 10 -9.68 -5.27 6.82
C THR A 10 -10.46 -4.80 5.61
N LEU A 11 -10.08 -5.30 4.44
CA LEU A 11 -10.65 -4.95 3.14
C LEU A 11 -11.42 -6.15 2.60
N ALA A 12 -12.59 -5.92 2.01
CA ALA A 12 -13.30 -6.94 1.25
C ALA A 12 -12.81 -6.86 -0.21
N HIS A 13 -11.96 -7.80 -0.62
CA HIS A 13 -11.50 -7.92 -2.00
C HIS A 13 -12.48 -8.80 -2.78
N PRO A 14 -12.93 -8.40 -3.98
CA PRO A 14 -13.94 -9.13 -4.75
C PRO A 14 -13.54 -10.60 -4.98
N ASP A 15 -12.29 -10.84 -5.39
CA ASP A 15 -11.85 -12.21 -5.73
C ASP A 15 -11.13 -12.96 -4.60
N LEU A 16 -10.62 -12.24 -3.59
CA LEU A 16 -9.74 -12.81 -2.54
C LEU A 16 -10.41 -12.82 -1.16
N GLY A 17 -11.65 -12.33 -1.08
CA GLY A 17 -12.38 -12.21 0.18
C GLY A 17 -11.74 -11.19 1.13
N ARG A 18 -11.83 -11.46 2.44
CA ARG A 18 -11.31 -10.53 3.46
C ARG A 18 -9.79 -10.55 3.52
N VAL A 19 -9.17 -9.40 3.25
CA VAL A 19 -7.72 -9.19 3.33
C VAL A 19 -7.43 -8.23 4.48
N ARG A 20 -6.65 -8.69 5.46
CA ARG A 20 -6.18 -7.86 6.57
C ARG A 20 -4.81 -7.30 6.21
N VAL A 21 -4.68 -5.98 6.31
CA VAL A 21 -3.45 -5.25 6.01
C VAL A 21 -3.06 -4.34 7.18
N ASN A 22 -1.76 -4.16 7.32
CA ASN A 22 -1.17 -3.11 8.13
C ASN A 22 -0.83 -1.94 7.19
N CYS A 23 -1.19 -0.73 7.60
CA CYS A 23 -1.01 0.51 6.86
C CYS A 23 -0.16 1.44 7.71
N ASP A 24 1.08 1.68 7.30
CA ASP A 24 1.97 2.62 7.96
C ASP A 24 2.11 3.86 7.10
N VAL A 25 1.69 5.01 7.64
CA VAL A 25 1.81 6.30 6.96
C VAL A 25 3.03 7.03 7.50
N LEU A 26 4.01 7.26 6.64
CA LEU A 26 5.20 8.06 6.92
C LEU A 26 5.08 9.40 6.20
N ALA A 27 5.32 10.49 6.94
CA ALA A 27 5.44 11.81 6.33
C ALA A 27 6.79 11.90 5.60
N VAL A 28 6.81 12.48 4.41
CA VAL A 28 8.05 12.86 3.72
C VAL A 28 8.39 14.27 4.19
N PRO A 29 9.51 14.50 4.89
CA PRO A 29 9.93 15.85 5.23
C PRO A 29 10.13 16.66 3.95
N GLU A 30 9.88 17.97 4.02
CA GLU A 30 10.09 18.94 2.92
C GLU A 30 8.99 18.97 1.84
N ASP A 31 8.15 17.95 1.72
CA ASP A 31 7.02 17.91 0.80
C ASP A 31 5.68 17.68 1.52
N ASP A 32 4.56 18.14 0.96
CA ASP A 32 3.20 17.77 1.40
C ASP A 32 2.82 16.31 1.01
N GLN A 33 3.82 15.44 0.82
CA GLN A 33 3.69 14.05 0.41
C GLN A 33 3.70 13.08 1.59
N GLN A 34 3.10 11.91 1.37
CA GLN A 34 3.07 10.82 2.35
C GLN A 34 3.39 9.49 1.66
N ILE A 35 4.22 8.67 2.29
CA ILE A 35 4.46 7.29 1.88
C ILE A 35 3.56 6.37 2.71
N VAL A 36 2.81 5.51 2.04
CA VAL A 36 1.95 4.52 2.69
C VAL A 36 2.49 3.12 2.42
N PHE A 37 2.97 2.46 3.47
CA PHE A 37 3.31 1.04 3.39
C PHE A 37 2.07 0.21 3.64
N VAL A 38 1.72 -0.66 2.69
CA VAL A 38 0.63 -1.63 2.84
C VAL A 38 1.24 -3.02 2.93
N THR A 39 1.18 -3.62 4.11
CA THR A 39 1.79 -4.93 4.38
C THR A 39 0.77 -5.90 4.95
N ALA A 40 1.16 -7.18 5.01
CA ALA A 40 0.40 -8.21 5.71
C ALA A 40 1.36 -9.04 6.55
N ASP A 41 0.88 -9.52 7.70
CA ASP A 41 1.68 -10.35 8.62
C ASP A 41 2.22 -11.59 7.88
N PRO A 42 3.53 -11.91 7.99
CA PRO A 42 4.12 -13.05 7.30
C PRO A 42 3.41 -14.38 7.61
N GLY A 43 3.39 -15.30 6.64
CA GLY A 43 2.73 -16.62 6.77
C GLY A 43 1.19 -16.59 6.69
N THR A 44 0.55 -15.42 6.81
CA THR A 44 -0.92 -15.32 6.79
C THR A 44 -1.53 -15.50 5.40
N PRO A 45 -2.84 -15.83 5.32
CA PRO A 45 -3.58 -15.80 4.06
C PRO A 45 -3.51 -14.44 3.35
N SER A 46 -3.53 -13.33 4.10
CA SER A 46 -3.43 -11.98 3.55
C SER A 46 -2.06 -11.73 2.90
N ALA A 47 -0.96 -12.26 3.45
CA ALA A 47 0.34 -12.21 2.78
C ALA A 47 0.37 -12.99 1.46
N ARG A 48 -0.34 -14.12 1.36
CA ARG A 48 -0.50 -14.85 0.08
C ARG A 48 -1.35 -14.07 -0.91
N ALA A 49 -2.43 -13.44 -0.45
CA ALA A 49 -3.29 -12.59 -1.26
C ALA A 49 -2.51 -11.41 -1.87
N LEU A 50 -1.73 -10.68 -1.08
CA LEU A 50 -0.90 -9.58 -1.59
C LEU A 50 0.12 -10.05 -2.64
N ARG A 51 0.77 -11.19 -2.41
CA ARG A 51 1.69 -11.79 -3.42
C ARG A 51 0.97 -12.20 -4.70
N HIS A 52 -0.26 -12.70 -4.60
CA HIS A 52 -1.06 -13.03 -5.77
C HIS A 52 -1.40 -11.76 -6.56
N LEU A 53 -1.90 -10.73 -5.90
CA LEU A 53 -2.19 -9.43 -6.52
C LEU A 53 -0.99 -8.82 -7.24
N ALA A 54 0.20 -8.86 -6.62
CA ALA A 54 1.41 -8.34 -7.24
C ALA A 54 1.79 -9.04 -8.56
N ARG A 55 1.38 -10.30 -8.76
CA ARG A 55 1.62 -11.05 -10.01
C ARG A 55 0.57 -10.79 -11.08
N VAL A 56 -0.68 -10.59 -10.69
CA VAL A 56 -1.82 -10.47 -11.63
C VAL A 56 -2.18 -9.01 -11.93
N SER A 57 -1.67 -8.07 -11.15
CA SER A 57 -1.86 -6.64 -11.41
C SER A 57 -1.14 -6.29 -12.71
N PRO A 58 -1.83 -5.74 -13.72
CA PRO A 58 -1.15 -5.22 -14.89
C PRO A 58 -0.19 -4.12 -14.41
N ALA A 59 0.98 -4.04 -15.04
CA ALA A 59 1.88 -2.92 -14.82
C ALA A 59 1.13 -1.65 -15.24
N ARG A 60 0.61 -0.91 -14.26
CA ARG A 60 0.29 0.50 -14.52
C ARG A 60 1.61 1.14 -14.88
N GLU A 61 1.67 1.76 -16.06
CA GLU A 61 2.80 2.60 -16.44
C GLU A 61 3.14 3.46 -15.23
N ARG A 62 4.37 3.30 -14.74
CA ARG A 62 4.86 4.09 -13.63
C ARG A 62 4.92 5.51 -14.17
N GLU A 63 3.94 6.31 -13.83
CA GLU A 63 3.98 7.74 -14.06
C GLU A 63 5.22 8.22 -13.30
N THR A 64 6.30 8.48 -14.04
CA THR A 64 7.54 8.99 -13.48
C THR A 64 7.17 10.30 -12.82
N PRO A 65 7.31 10.47 -11.50
CA PRO A 65 7.04 11.76 -10.89
C PRO A 65 8.00 12.75 -11.54
N GLU A 66 7.44 13.67 -12.34
CA GLU A 66 8.18 14.77 -12.92
C GLU A 66 8.77 15.56 -11.76
N ARG A 67 10.10 15.53 -11.61
CA ARG A 67 10.79 16.34 -10.60
C ARG A 67 10.41 17.79 -10.86
N ALA A 68 9.64 18.38 -9.95
CA ALA A 68 9.43 19.81 -9.93
C ALA A 68 10.81 20.51 -9.86
N PRO A 69 11.05 21.58 -10.65
CA PRO A 69 12.28 22.33 -10.56
C PRO A 69 12.33 23.04 -9.20
N GLN A 70 13.45 22.79 -8.51
CA GLN A 70 13.91 23.49 -7.31
C GLN A 70 14.25 24.95 -7.58
#